data_AF-A0A7R9IA02-F1
#
_entry.id   AF-A0A7R9IA02-F1
#
_cell.length_a   1.000
_cell.length_b   1.000
_cell.length_c   1.000
_cell.angle_alpha   90.00
_cell.angle_beta   90.00
_cell.angle_gamma   90.00
#
_symmetry.space_group_name_H-M   'P 1'
#
loop_
_entity.id
_entity.type
_entity.pdbx_description
1 polymer ?
#
loop_
_entity_poly.entity_id
_entity_poly.type
_entity_poly.pdbx_seq_one_letter_code
_entity_poly.pdbx_strand_id
1 'polypeptide(L)'
;MKSVGIIRFIGELFNQQILTAYIMIRCLKHLLSEGDEKSLECLCILITTIGRELEKKQSLIHYFVKMEELSMKRGEISNRVRFMLQDVVELRNRNWKPRRDDSAERLSIKFRKKLKRKPQGARCHKGRLPPIAETYELEEAKTQETPLAYAADNKVPTRELKPTKNAAH
;
A
#
# COMPACT_ATOMS: atom_id res chain seq x y z
N MET A 1 -8.81 16.60 20.80
CA MET A 1 -9.34 16.02 19.55
C MET A 1 -8.44 16.50 18.41
N LYS A 2 -7.56 15.65 17.88
CA LYS A 2 -6.80 15.96 16.67
C LYS A 2 -7.62 15.46 15.49
N SER A 3 -8.16 16.37 14.68
CA SER A 3 -8.86 15.95 13.47
C SER A 3 -7.84 15.54 12.41
N VAL A 4 -8.08 14.40 11.75
CA VAL A 4 -7.22 13.91 10.65
C VAL A 4 -7.06 14.98 9.56
N GLY A 5 -8.09 15.82 9.35
CA GLY A 5 -8.08 16.93 8.41
C GLY A 5 -7.00 17.98 8.71
N ILE A 6 -6.83 18.38 9.98
CA ILE A 6 -5.80 19.35 10.37
C ILE A 6 -4.40 18.80 10.09
N ILE A 7 -4.18 17.52 10.37
CA ILE A 7 -2.85 16.91 10.20
C ILE A 7 -2.50 16.79 8.71
N ARG A 8 -3.47 16.44 7.87
CA ARG A 8 -3.30 16.47 6.41
C ARG A 8 -3.01 17.89 5.90
N PHE A 9 -3.74 18.88 6.41
CA PHE A 9 -3.52 20.28 6.04
C PHE A 9 -2.12 20.77 6.41
N ILE A 10 -1.67 20.49 7.64
CA ILE A 10 -0.31 20.82 8.09
C ILE A 10 0.74 20.13 7.20
N GLY A 11 0.52 18.87 6.84
CA GLY A 11 1.40 18.14 5.91
C GLY A 11 1.49 18.83 4.54
N GLU A 12 0.36 19.29 4.01
CA GLU A 12 0.33 20.01 2.73
C GLU A 12 1.07 21.35 2.82
N LEU A 13 0.90 22.12 3.90
CA LEU A 13 1.64 23.37 4.10
C LEU A 13 3.16 23.18 4.12
N PHE A 14 3.64 22.05 4.67
CA PHE A 14 5.07 21.72 4.61
C PHE A 14 5.54 21.43 3.18
N ASN A 15 4.74 20.74 2.38
CA ASN A 15 5.06 20.50 0.96
C ASN A 15 5.11 21.81 0.16
N GLN A 16 4.29 22.79 0.52
CA GLN A 16 4.32 24.15 -0.04
C GLN A 16 5.46 25.02 0.51
N GLN A 17 6.36 24.48 1.34
CA GLN A 17 7.49 25.19 1.98
C GLN A 17 7.06 26.35 2.90
N ILE A 18 5.79 26.39 3.31
CA ILE A 18 5.27 27.40 4.26
C ILE A 18 5.71 27.05 5.68
N LEU A 19 5.81 25.76 5.99
CA LEU A 19 6.27 25.26 7.29
C LEU A 19 7.69 24.71 7.19
N THR A 20 8.45 24.91 8.27
CA THR A 20 9.82 24.39 8.38
C THR A 20 9.83 22.95 8.89
N ALA A 21 10.92 22.23 8.60
CA ALA A 21 11.12 20.86 9.10
C ALA A 21 11.06 20.79 10.63
N TYR A 22 11.47 21.84 11.34
CA TYR A 22 11.42 21.92 12.79
C TYR A 22 10.00 21.75 13.35
N ILE A 23 9.01 22.44 12.76
CA ILE A 23 7.61 22.33 13.18
C ILE A 23 7.08 20.91 12.92
N MET A 24 7.44 20.32 11.78
CA MET A 24 7.03 18.94 11.45
C MET A 24 7.59 17.92 12.43
N ILE A 25 8.87 18.02 12.78
CA ILE A 25 9.49 17.16 13.79
C ILE A 25 8.78 17.30 15.14
N ARG A 26 8.36 18.51 15.53
CA ARG A 26 7.58 18.73 16.76
C ARG A 26 6.23 18.02 16.69
N CYS A 27 5.55 18.06 15.55
CA CYS A 27 4.30 17.32 15.32
C CYS A 27 4.52 15.81 15.46
N LEU A 28 5.58 15.26 14.84
CA LEU A 28 5.90 13.82 14.96
C LEU A 28 6.18 13.41 16.41
N LYS A 29 6.99 14.18 17.14
CA LYS A 29 7.27 13.93 18.57
C LYS A 29 6.00 13.94 19.40
N HIS A 30 5.14 14.93 19.18
CA HIS A 30 3.90 15.06 19.94
C HIS A 30 2.93 13.90 19.67
N LEU A 31 2.77 13.49 18.41
CA LEU A 31 1.92 12.34 18.04
C LEU A 31 2.45 11.03 18.61
N LEU A 32 3.77 10.84 18.60
CA LEU A 32 4.42 9.63 19.12
C LEU A 32 4.47 9.58 20.66
N SER A 33 4.39 10.73 21.33
CA SER A 33 4.36 10.82 22.79
C SER A 33 3.01 10.47 23.39
N GLU A 34 1.91 10.69 22.67
CA GLU A 34 0.58 10.33 23.16
C GLU A 34 0.37 8.81 23.12
N GLY A 35 0.88 8.12 22.09
CA GLY A 35 0.77 6.66 22.00
C GLY A 35 -0.64 6.13 21.72
N ASP A 36 -1.67 6.98 21.75
CA ASP A 36 -3.05 6.61 21.43
C ASP A 36 -3.19 6.15 19.98
N GLU A 37 -4.09 5.19 19.73
CA GLU A 37 -4.34 4.65 18.39
C GLU A 37 -4.63 5.72 17.35
N LYS A 38 -5.48 6.70 17.69
CA LYS A 38 -5.83 7.82 16.79
C LYS A 38 -4.61 8.67 16.45
N SER A 39 -3.73 8.90 17.42
CA SER A 39 -2.53 9.72 17.25
C SER A 39 -1.49 8.98 16.42
N LEU A 40 -1.40 7.66 16.55
CA LEU A 40 -0.57 6.80 15.69
C LEU A 40 -1.11 6.70 14.26
N GLU A 41 -2.42 6.58 14.06
CA GLU A 41 -3.02 6.65 12.71
C GLU A 41 -2.69 7.99 12.04
N CYS A 42 -2.82 9.09 12.79
CA CYS A 42 -2.48 10.42 12.32
C CYS A 42 -0.99 10.57 12.00
N LEU A 43 -0.11 9.99 12.83
CA LEU A 43 1.33 9.94 12.59
C LEU A 43 1.64 9.24 11.27
N CYS A 44 1.04 8.07 11.02
CA CYS A 44 1.22 7.33 9.78
C CYS A 44 0.80 8.17 8.57
N ILE A 45 -0.38 8.78 8.60
CA ILE A 45 -0.89 9.62 7.51
C ILE A 45 0.05 10.80 7.23
N LEU A 46 0.54 11.45 8.29
CA LEU A 46 1.47 12.58 8.16
C LEU A 46 2.77 12.14 7.49
N ILE A 47 3.40 11.08 8.01
CA ILE A 47 4.67 10.56 7.50
C ILE A 47 4.53 10.08 6.05
N THR A 48 3.44 9.40 5.68
CA THR A 48 3.21 8.99 4.28
C THR A 48 3.17 10.20 3.33
N THR A 49 2.65 11.34 3.79
CA THR A 49 2.48 12.54 2.96
C THR A 49 3.78 13.32 2.81
N ILE A 50 4.51 13.53 3.91
CA ILE A 50 5.66 14.45 3.95
C ILE A 50 7.00 13.76 4.14
N GLY A 51 7.03 12.46 4.44
CA GLY A 51 8.22 11.75 4.89
C GLY A 51 9.38 11.80 3.91
N ARG A 52 9.10 11.69 2.60
CA ARG A 52 10.10 11.83 1.53
C ARG A 52 10.83 13.17 1.55
N GLU A 53 10.10 14.26 1.79
CA GLU A 53 10.66 15.61 1.77
C GLU A 53 11.27 15.97 3.13
N LEU A 54 10.71 15.44 4.22
CA LEU A 54 11.24 15.64 5.57
C LEU A 54 12.57 14.92 5.78
N GLU A 55 12.73 13.69 5.26
CA GLU A 55 13.97 12.91 5.42
C GLU A 55 15.18 13.55 4.73
N LYS A 56 14.97 14.36 3.68
CA LYS A 56 16.04 15.16 3.05
C LYS A 56 16.57 16.26 3.96
N LYS A 57 15.73 16.76 4.88
CA LYS A 57 16.02 17.92 5.73
C LYS A 57 16.42 17.53 7.15
N GLN A 58 15.97 16.36 7.63
CA GLN A 58 16.13 15.89 9.01
C GLN A 58 16.21 14.37 9.05
N SER A 59 17.02 13.82 9.96
CA SER A 59 17.05 12.38 10.20
C SER A 59 15.78 11.91 10.92
N LEU A 60 15.12 10.91 10.35
CA LEU A 60 13.90 10.32 10.92
C LEU A 60 14.14 8.98 11.63
N ILE A 61 15.39 8.50 11.68
CA ILE A 61 15.75 7.15 12.14
C ILE A 61 15.14 6.83 13.50
N HIS A 62 15.27 7.72 14.48
CA HIS A 62 14.76 7.50 15.83
C HIS A 62 13.23 7.29 15.89
N TYR A 63 12.45 7.98 15.04
CA TYR A 63 11.00 7.81 15.00
C TYR A 63 10.62 6.45 14.43
N PHE A 64 11.32 6.01 13.38
CA PHE A 64 11.07 4.71 12.76
C PHE A 64 11.42 3.54 13.69
N VAL A 65 12.52 3.63 14.44
CA VAL A 65 12.86 2.63 15.47
C VAL A 65 11.74 2.52 16.50
N LYS A 66 11.27 3.64 17.03
CA LYS A 66 10.19 3.65 18.02
C LYS A 66 8.86 3.17 17.44
N MET A 67 8.56 3.46 16.18
CA MET A 67 7.38 2.92 15.49
C MET A 67 7.46 1.40 15.32
N GLU A 68 8.64 0.86 15.01
CA GLU A 68 8.88 -0.57 14.90
C GLU A 68 8.68 -1.27 16.25
N GLU A 69 9.26 -0.73 17.33
CA GLU A 69 9.03 -1.20 18.70
C GLU A 69 7.55 -1.26 19.06
N LEU A 70 6.80 -0.17 18.80
CA LEU A 70 5.35 -0.12 19.05
C LEU A 70 4.60 -1.16 18.22
N SER A 71 5.01 -1.40 16.97
CA SER A 71 4.37 -2.39 16.10
C SER A 71 4.54 -3.83 16.59
N MET A 72 5.65 -4.13 17.30
CA MET A 72 5.95 -5.47 17.81
C MET A 72 5.27 -5.76 19.16
N LYS A 73 4.99 -4.73 19.94
CA LYS A 73 4.29 -4.88 21.22
C LYS A 73 2.88 -5.41 21.02
N ARG A 74 2.51 -6.44 21.80
CA ARG A 74 1.17 -7.04 21.77
C ARG A 74 0.33 -6.46 22.90
N GLY A 75 -0.89 -6.04 22.60
CA GLY A 75 -1.89 -5.61 23.59
C GLY A 75 -2.00 -4.10 23.81
N GLU A 76 -1.01 -3.29 23.41
CA GLU A 76 -1.08 -1.81 23.55
C GLU A 76 -1.91 -1.15 22.42
N ILE A 77 -1.86 -1.71 21.20
CA ILE A 77 -2.52 -1.15 20.00
C ILE A 77 -3.16 -2.24 19.13
N SER A 78 -4.23 -1.90 18.42
CA SER A 78 -4.95 -2.80 17.53
C SER A 78 -4.10 -3.27 16.35
N ASN A 79 -4.47 -4.43 15.80
CA ASN A 79 -3.85 -4.99 14.59
C ASN A 79 -3.82 -3.98 13.45
N ARG A 80 -4.90 -3.22 13.24
CA ARG A 80 -5.01 -2.20 12.20
C ARG A 80 -3.87 -1.18 12.30
N VAL A 81 -3.67 -0.59 13.47
CA VAL A 81 -2.61 0.42 13.67
C VAL A 81 -1.22 -0.20 13.53
N ARG A 82 -1.02 -1.44 14.00
CA ARG A 82 0.25 -2.16 13.82
C ARG A 82 0.61 -2.36 12.35
N PHE A 83 -0.34 -2.83 11.54
CA PHE A 83 -0.14 -2.96 10.09
C PHE A 83 0.11 -1.61 9.43
N MET A 84 -0.60 -0.55 9.84
CA MET A 84 -0.33 0.80 9.34
C MET A 84 1.07 1.30 9.66
N LEU A 85 1.59 1.04 10.87
CA LEU A 85 2.97 1.38 11.24
C LEU A 85 3.98 0.61 10.37
N GLN A 86 3.77 -0.70 10.21
CA GLN A 86 4.61 -1.55 9.37
C GLN A 86 4.61 -1.11 7.91
N ASP A 87 3.45 -0.73 7.37
CA ASP A 87 3.33 -0.21 6.00
C ASP A 87 4.16 1.07 5.79
N VAL A 88 4.20 1.95 6.78
CA VAL A 88 4.99 3.19 6.70
C VAL A 88 6.49 2.90 6.83
N VAL A 89 6.90 1.98 7.71
CA VAL A 89 8.29 1.51 7.81
C VAL A 89 8.73 0.89 6.48
N GLU A 90 7.88 0.06 5.89
CA GLU A 90 8.18 -0.59 4.63
C GLU A 90 8.23 0.40 3.45
N LEU A 91 7.34 1.40 3.44
CA LEU A 91 7.37 2.50 2.46
C LEU A 91 8.72 3.23 2.49
N ARG A 92 9.27 3.49 3.67
CA ARG A 92 10.60 4.08 3.81
C ARG A 92 11.70 3.16 3.27
N ASN A 93 11.65 1.88 3.60
CA ASN A 93 12.62 0.88 3.12
C ASN A 93 12.60 0.73 1.58
N ARG A 94 11.46 1.04 0.95
CA ARG A 94 11.29 1.12 -0.51
C ARG A 94 11.66 2.48 -1.10
N ASN A 95 12.40 3.32 -0.37
CA ASN A 95 12.75 4.69 -0.76
C ASN A 95 11.53 5.55 -1.13
N TRP A 96 10.44 5.46 -0.34
CA TRP A 96 9.21 6.23 -0.55
C TRP A 96 8.49 5.96 -1.87
N LYS A 97 8.69 4.79 -2.47
CA LYS A 97 7.97 4.34 -3.66
C LYS A 97 6.70 3.57 -3.26
N PRO A 98 5.50 4.05 -3.62
CA PRO A 98 4.24 3.34 -3.36
C PRO A 98 4.21 1.95 -4.01
N ARG A 99 3.46 1.01 -3.41
CA ARG A 99 3.29 -0.37 -3.92
C ARG A 99 2.46 -0.45 -5.20
N ARG A 100 1.54 0.48 -5.40
CA ARG A 100 0.67 0.59 -6.56
C ARG A 100 0.79 2.02 -7.07
N ASP A 101 1.00 2.20 -8.37
CA ASP A 101 0.85 3.53 -8.95
C ASP A 101 -0.63 3.91 -8.92
N ASP A 102 -0.99 4.95 -8.17
CA ASP A 102 -2.36 5.52 -8.13
C ASP A 102 -2.90 5.92 -9.52
N SER A 103 -2.04 5.91 -10.55
CA SER A 103 -2.40 6.11 -11.96
C SER A 103 -3.29 4.98 -12.51
N ALA A 104 -3.12 3.74 -12.06
CA ALA A 104 -3.91 2.59 -12.53
C ALA A 104 -5.40 2.70 -12.13
N GLU A 105 -5.69 3.27 -10.96
CA GLU A 105 -7.07 3.46 -10.50
C GLU A 105 -7.72 4.70 -11.13
N ARG A 106 -6.94 5.73 -11.46
CA ARG A 106 -7.44 6.86 -12.28
C ARG A 106 -7.85 6.43 -13.69
N LEU A 107 -7.18 5.44 -14.27
CA LEU A 107 -7.52 4.87 -15.58
C LEU A 107 -8.87 4.12 -15.53
N SER A 108 -9.13 3.33 -14.48
CA SER A 108 -10.40 2.61 -14.33
C SER A 108 -11.60 3.55 -14.06
N ILE A 109 -11.39 4.63 -13.29
CA ILE A 109 -12.41 5.67 -13.05
C ILE A 109 -12.73 6.44 -14.35
N LYS A 110 -11.74 6.70 -15.20
CA LYS A 110 -11.96 7.31 -16.54
C LYS A 110 -12.76 6.39 -17.47
N PHE A 111 -12.52 5.08 -17.45
CA PHE A 111 -13.30 4.11 -18.25
C PHE A 111 -14.77 4.05 -17.82
N ARG A 112 -15.07 4.03 -16.52
CA ARG A 112 -16.46 3.97 -16.01
C ARG A 112 -17.31 5.21 -16.33
N LYS A 113 -16.68 6.38 -16.47
CA LYS A 113 -17.40 7.63 -16.81
C LYS A 113 -17.89 7.68 -18.27
N LYS A 114 -17.32 6.87 -19.17
CA LYS A 114 -17.72 6.81 -20.59
C LYS A 114 -18.99 5.97 -20.87
N LEU A 115 -19.51 5.23 -19.89
CA LEU A 115 -20.68 4.36 -20.07
C LEU A 115 -22.03 4.96 -19.65
N LYS A 116 -22.07 6.23 -19.22
CA LYS A 116 -23.34 6.93 -18.94
C LYS A 116 -23.56 8.07 -19.91
N ARG A 117 -23.98 7.77 -21.15
CA ARG A 117 -24.76 8.68 -22.02
C ARG A 117 -25.23 8.01 -23.32
N LYS A 118 -26.47 7.52 -23.31
CA LYS A 118 -27.44 7.66 -24.41
C LYS A 118 -28.84 7.32 -23.87
N PRO A 119 -29.75 8.29 -23.70
CA PRO A 119 -31.16 8.01 -23.75
C PRO A 119 -31.53 7.91 -25.23
N GLN A 120 -31.91 6.73 -25.71
CA GLN A 120 -32.61 6.61 -26.99
C GLN A 120 -33.94 5.94 -26.69
N GLY A 121 -35.00 6.74 -26.74
CA GLY A 121 -36.36 6.25 -26.68
C GLY A 121 -36.80 5.71 -28.04
N ALA A 122 -37.62 4.65 -28.02
CA ALA A 122 -38.75 4.46 -28.93
C ALA A 122 -39.52 3.17 -28.55
N ARG A 123 -40.79 3.37 -28.17
CA ARG A 123 -42.02 2.61 -28.42
C ARG A 123 -42.07 1.06 -28.38
N CYS A 124 -43.16 0.65 -27.71
CA CYS A 124 -43.76 -0.66 -27.47
C CYS A 124 -44.31 -1.38 -28.72
N HIS A 125 -44.23 -2.71 -28.75
CA HIS A 125 -45.30 -3.59 -29.29
C HIS A 125 -45.46 -4.87 -28.45
N LYS A 126 -46.72 -5.31 -28.34
CA LYS A 126 -47.25 -6.35 -27.47
C LYS A 126 -46.77 -7.76 -27.85
N GLY A 127 -46.54 -8.58 -26.83
CA GLY A 127 -46.89 -10.01 -26.85
C GLY A 127 -45.73 -11.00 -26.88
N ARG A 128 -45.80 -11.93 -25.91
CA ARG A 128 -45.10 -13.24 -25.83
C ARG A 128 -43.70 -13.21 -25.20
N LEU A 129 -43.61 -13.80 -24.00
CA LEU A 129 -42.37 -14.22 -23.37
C LEU A 129 -42.02 -15.63 -23.88
N PRO A 130 -40.79 -15.89 -24.35
CA PRO A 130 -40.28 -17.26 -24.50
C PRO A 130 -39.01 -17.43 -23.64
N PRO A 131 -38.49 -18.65 -23.47
CA PRO A 131 -38.37 -19.30 -22.17
C PRO A 131 -36.94 -19.27 -21.63
N ILE A 132 -36.80 -19.55 -20.34
CA ILE A 132 -35.54 -19.96 -19.71
C ILE A 132 -34.91 -21.13 -20.47
N ALA A 133 -33.81 -20.87 -21.19
CA ALA A 133 -32.91 -21.90 -21.68
C ALA A 133 -31.48 -21.33 -21.71
N GLU A 134 -30.61 -22.07 -21.06
CA GLU A 134 -29.16 -21.97 -21.08
C GLU A 134 -28.62 -21.90 -22.52
N THR A 135 -27.74 -20.94 -22.78
CA THR A 135 -26.40 -21.13 -23.36
C THR A 135 -25.79 -19.75 -23.63
N TYR A 136 -24.80 -19.36 -22.82
CA TYR A 136 -23.89 -18.28 -23.22
C TYR A 136 -22.76 -18.91 -24.02
N GLU A 137 -22.77 -18.67 -25.34
CA GLU A 137 -21.63 -18.87 -26.22
C GLU A 137 -20.49 -17.95 -25.76
N LEU A 138 -19.38 -18.56 -25.35
CA LEU A 138 -18.11 -17.86 -25.14
C LEU A 138 -17.48 -17.60 -26.52
N GLU A 139 -17.65 -16.40 -27.06
CA GLU A 139 -16.85 -15.99 -28.23
C GLU A 139 -15.37 -15.90 -27.83
N GLU A 140 -14.55 -16.67 -28.54
CA GLU A 140 -13.11 -16.81 -28.40
C GLU A 140 -12.37 -15.49 -28.70
N ALA A 141 -11.86 -14.83 -27.68
CA ALA A 141 -10.82 -13.82 -27.87
C ALA A 141 -9.47 -14.53 -28.06
N LYS A 142 -9.04 -14.61 -29.33
CA LYS A 142 -7.71 -15.06 -29.79
C LYS A 142 -6.59 -14.61 -28.86
N THR A 143 -6.06 -15.53 -28.06
CA THR A 143 -4.76 -15.40 -27.41
C THR A 143 -3.69 -15.65 -28.48
N GLN A 144 -2.91 -14.62 -28.81
CA GLN A 144 -1.66 -14.82 -29.54
C GLN A 144 -0.68 -15.53 -28.61
N GLU A 145 -0.38 -16.78 -28.94
CA GLU A 145 0.69 -17.55 -28.32
C GLU A 145 2.06 -16.96 -28.66
N THR A 146 2.97 -16.94 -27.69
CA THR A 146 4.40 -17.22 -27.89
C THR A 146 5.00 -17.84 -26.61
N PRO A 147 6.00 -18.74 -26.73
CA PRO A 147 5.92 -20.07 -26.12
C PRO A 147 6.66 -20.23 -24.78
N LEU A 148 6.11 -21.13 -23.94
CA LEU A 148 6.79 -21.73 -22.79
C LEU A 148 7.88 -22.71 -23.26
N ALA A 149 9.14 -22.37 -23.07
CA ALA A 149 10.24 -23.34 -23.08
C ALA A 149 10.50 -23.78 -21.62
N TYR A 150 9.96 -24.95 -21.27
CA TYR A 150 10.31 -25.67 -20.05
C TYR A 150 11.52 -26.55 -20.39
N ALA A 151 12.70 -26.17 -19.93
CA ALA A 151 13.85 -27.06 -19.86
C ALA A 151 14.08 -27.43 -18.40
N ALA A 152 13.89 -28.71 -18.12
CA ALA A 152 14.20 -29.32 -16.84
C ALA A 152 15.71 -29.33 -16.62
N ASP A 153 16.16 -28.88 -15.45
CA ASP A 153 17.37 -29.39 -14.82
C ASP A 153 17.19 -29.42 -13.31
N ASN A 154 17.08 -30.65 -12.81
CA ASN A 154 17.07 -30.99 -11.40
C ASN A 154 18.48 -30.78 -10.82
N LYS A 155 18.61 -29.96 -9.77
CA LYS A 155 19.61 -30.24 -8.71
C LYS A 155 19.21 -29.62 -7.38
N VAL A 156 18.78 -30.51 -6.47
CA VAL A 156 18.63 -30.27 -5.03
C VAL A 156 20.01 -30.01 -4.43
N PRO A 157 20.25 -28.89 -3.70
CA PRO A 157 21.47 -28.73 -2.92
C PRO A 157 21.38 -29.51 -1.60
N THR A 158 21.98 -30.71 -1.57
CA THR A 158 22.20 -31.47 -0.35
C THR A 158 23.33 -30.83 0.46
N ARG A 159 23.04 -30.55 1.73
CA ARG A 159 23.98 -30.04 2.74
C ARG A 159 24.96 -31.15 3.14
N GLU A 160 26.16 -31.12 2.57
CA GLU A 160 27.29 -31.94 3.00
C GLU A 160 27.71 -31.55 4.44
N LEU A 161 27.61 -32.50 5.37
CA LEU A 161 28.22 -32.43 6.69
C LEU A 161 29.73 -32.62 6.56
N LYS A 162 30.52 -31.64 7.01
CA LYS A 162 31.97 -31.80 7.16
C LYS A 162 32.27 -32.73 8.36
N PRO A 163 33.03 -33.82 8.18
CA PRO A 163 33.52 -34.63 9.29
C PRO A 163 34.71 -33.94 9.99
N THR A 164 34.60 -33.74 11.30
CA THR A 164 35.71 -33.43 12.18
C THR A 164 36.59 -34.66 12.31
N LYS A 165 37.78 -34.61 11.71
CA LYS A 165 38.83 -35.60 11.96
C LYS A 165 39.42 -35.33 13.36
N ASN A 166 39.07 -36.18 14.31
CA ASN A 166 39.87 -36.37 15.52
C ASN A 166 41.14 -37.12 15.13
N ALA A 167 42.29 -36.46 15.29
CA ALA A 167 43.59 -37.09 15.33
C ALA A 167 43.93 -37.38 16.80
N ALA A 168 44.48 -38.58 17.02
CA ALA A 168 44.83 -39.16 18.30
C ALA A 168 45.89 -38.34 19.07
N HIS A 169 45.74 -38.28 20.39
CA HIS A 169 46.73 -38.60 21.42
C HIS A 169 46.00 -38.98 22.71
#